data_AF-A0A920FGI8-F1
#
_entry.id   AF-A0A920FGI8-F1
#
_cell.length_a   1.000
_cell.length_b   1.000
_cell.length_c   1.000
_cell.angle_alpha   90.00
_cell.angle_beta   90.00
_cell.angle_gamma   90.00
#
_symmetry.space_group_name_H-M   'P 1'
#
loop_
_entity.id
_entity.type
_entity.pdbx_description
1 polymer ?
#
loop_
_entity_poly.entity_id
_entity_poly.type
_entity_poly.pdbx_seq_one_letter_code
_entity_poly.pdbx_strand_id
1 'polypeptide(L)' 'MNKHIKPYQDSNLSKKKQVEQMFDNISHKYDFLNHFLSFGIDKIWRNKTIKVVGENNPKYILDVATGTGDLAFVAQKS' A
#
# COMPACT_ATOMS: atom_id res chain seq x y z
N MET A 1 -21.68 20.24 10.68
CA MET A 1 -21.17 19.55 11.87
C MET A 1 -19.78 18.99 11.57
N ASN A 2 -18.70 19.58 12.12
CA ASN A 2 -17.37 19.01 12.04
C ASN A 2 -17.27 17.86 13.05
N LYS A 3 -17.55 16.62 12.63
CA LYS A 3 -17.24 15.45 13.45
C LYS A 3 -15.72 15.32 13.52
N HIS A 4 -15.14 15.61 14.68
CA HIS A 4 -13.75 15.29 14.96
C HIS A 4 -13.59 13.77 15.03
N ILE A 5 -13.36 13.13 13.89
CA ILE A 5 -13.10 11.69 13.81
C ILE A 5 -11.71 11.43 14.40
N LYS A 6 -11.68 10.75 15.55
CA LYS A 6 -10.50 10.19 16.18
C LYS A 6 -10.56 8.66 16.08
N PRO A 7 -9.46 7.96 15.74
CA PRO A 7 -9.43 6.50 15.68
C PRO A 7 -9.80 5.84 17.02
N TYR A 8 -9.34 6.40 18.15
CA TYR A 8 -9.57 5.86 19.48
C TYR A 8 -10.17 6.97 20.37
N GLN A 9 -11.47 6.85 20.69
CA GLN A 9 -12.19 7.90 21.41
C GLN A 9 -11.67 8.11 22.84
N ASP A 10 -11.23 7.03 23.50
CA ASP A 10 -10.77 7.04 24.90
C ASP A 10 -9.25 7.23 25.04
N SER A 11 -8.54 7.56 23.96
CA SER A 11 -7.09 7.74 23.99
C SER A 11 -6.70 9.18 24.30
N ASN A 12 -5.82 9.33 25.30
CA ASN A 12 -5.19 10.61 25.65
C ASN A 12 -4.10 11.05 24.65
N LEU A 13 -3.82 10.23 23.63
CA LEU A 13 -2.85 10.57 22.58
C LEU A 13 -3.41 11.63 21.63
N SER A 14 -2.51 12.42 21.04
CA SER A 14 -2.87 13.35 19.97
C SER A 14 -3.43 12.59 18.76
N LYS A 15 -4.31 13.22 17.97
CA LYS A 15 -4.90 12.60 16.77
C LYS A 15 -3.82 11.99 15.85
N LYS A 16 -2.69 12.68 15.67
CA LYS A 16 -1.57 12.19 14.85
C LYS A 16 -1.02 10.85 15.38
N LYS A 17 -0.75 10.76 16.69
CA LYS A 17 -0.26 9.52 17.31
C LYS A 17 -1.29 8.39 17.28
N GLN A 18 -2.58 8.71 17.41
CA GLN A 18 -3.65 7.72 17.27
C GLN A 18 -3.73 7.16 15.84
N VAL A 19 -3.56 8.01 14.83
CA VAL A 19 -3.56 7.60 13.42
C VAL A 19 -2.35 6.70 13.14
N GLU A 20 -1.16 7.09 13.59
CA GLU A 20 0.06 6.30 13.51
C GLU A 20 -0.13 4.91 14.14
N GLN A 21 -0.58 4.84 15.39
CA GLN A 21 -0.85 3.57 16.09
C GLN A 21 -1.92 2.72 15.40
N MET A 22 -2.96 3.34 14.83
CA MET A 22 -3.97 2.61 14.06
C MET A 22 -3.33 1.97 12.81
N PHE A 23 -2.48 2.71 12.09
CA PHE A 23 -1.76 2.18 10.94
C PHE A 23 -0.77 1.09 11.33
N ASP A 24 -0.02 1.25 12.43
CA ASP A 24 0.89 0.22 12.93
C ASP A 24 0.13 -1.09 13.21
N ASN A 25 -1.03 -1.00 13.84
CA ASN A 25 -1.85 -2.17 14.20
C ASN A 25 -2.43 -2.91 12.98
N ILE A 26 -2.75 -2.19 11.91
CA ILE A 26 -3.34 -2.79 10.71
C ILE A 26 -2.33 -3.10 9.62
N SER A 27 -1.11 -2.54 9.67
CA SER A 27 -0.09 -2.64 8.63
C SER A 27 0.13 -4.08 8.16
N HIS A 28 0.31 -5.01 9.09
CA HIS A 28 0.47 -6.44 8.82
C HIS A 28 -0.71 -7.11 8.09
N LYS A 29 -1.93 -6.61 8.29
CA LYS A 29 -3.15 -7.12 7.65
C LYS A 29 -3.56 -6.30 6.44
N TYR A 30 -3.00 -5.12 6.26
CA TYR A 30 -3.44 -4.16 5.26
C TYR A 30 -3.17 -4.68 3.85
N ASP A 31 -2.00 -5.24 3.59
CA ASP A 31 -1.68 -5.86 2.30
C ASP A 31 -2.59 -7.05 2.00
N PHE A 32 -2.79 -7.92 3.01
CA PHE A 32 -3.72 -9.04 2.90
C PHE A 32 -5.14 -8.56 2.56
N LEU A 33 -5.63 -7.54 3.25
CA LEU A 33 -6.94 -6.94 2.99
C LEU A 33 -6.99 -6.31 1.60
N ASN A 34 -5.93 -5.63 1.13
CA ASN A 34 -5.89 -5.04 -0.20
C ASN A 34 -5.98 -6.12 -1.29
N HIS A 35 -5.25 -7.23 -1.14
CA HIS A 35 -5.36 -8.37 -2.05
C HIS A 35 -6.75 -9.02 -2.00
N PHE A 36 -7.30 -9.19 -0.80
CA PHE A 36 -8.60 -9.85 -0.61
C PHE A 36 -9.76 -9.00 -1.12
N LEU A 37 -9.83 -7.73 -0.71
CA LEU A 37 -10.89 -6.78 -1.09
C LEU A 37 -10.85 -6.45 -2.58
N SER A 38 -9.66 -6.45 -3.20
CA SER A 38 -9.56 -6.31 -4.65
C SER A 38 -9.88 -7.60 -5.40
N PHE A 39 -10.20 -8.71 -4.72
CA PHE A 39 -10.32 -10.04 -5.31
C PHE A 39 -9.11 -10.42 -6.19
N GLY A 40 -7.91 -9.96 -5.80
CA GLY A 40 -6.67 -10.19 -6.54
C GLY A 40 -6.51 -9.40 -7.83
N ILE A 41 -7.42 -8.45 -8.13
CA ILE A 41 -7.33 -7.58 -9.31
C ILE A 41 -6.05 -6.73 -9.27
N ASP A 42 -5.62 -6.33 -8.08
CA ASP A 42 -4.39 -5.56 -7.87
C ASP A 42 -3.14 -6.23 -8.47
N LYS A 43 -3.06 -7.57 -8.46
CA LYS A 43 -1.98 -8.33 -9.11
C LYS A 43 -1.98 -8.16 -10.63
N ILE A 44 -3.16 -8.15 -11.25
CA ILE A 44 -3.31 -7.94 -12.70
C ILE A 44 -2.80 -6.55 -13.08
N TRP A 45 -3.15 -5.53 -12.30
CA TRP A 45 -2.65 -4.17 -12.51
C TRP A 45 -1.13 -4.10 -12.41
N ARG A 46 -0.52 -4.71 -11.39
CA ARG A 46 0.95 -4.73 -11.25
C ARG A 46 1.65 -5.39 -12.45
N ASN A 47 1.17 -6.57 -12.87
CA ASN A 47 1.73 -7.26 -14.04
C ASN A 47 1.59 -6.43 -15.31
N LYS A 48 0.44 -5.77 -15.50
CA LYS A 48 0.21 -4.90 -16.65
C LYS A 48 1.14 -3.69 -16.64
N THR A 49 1.33 -3.06 -15.47
CA THR A 49 2.26 -1.94 -15.30
C THR A 49 3.68 -2.34 -15.68
N ILE A 50 4.17 -3.48 -15.16
CA ILE A 50 5.53 -3.95 -15.47
C ILE A 50 5.68 -4.30 -16.95
N LYS A 51 4.67 -4.90 -17.57
CA LYS A 51 4.68 -5.15 -19.02
C LYS A 51 4.87 -3.85 -19.82
N VAL A 52 4.11 -2.81 -19.50
CA VAL A 52 4.20 -1.50 -20.17
C VAL A 52 5.55 -0.84 -19.92
N VAL A 53 6.07 -0.91 -18.69
CA VAL A 53 7.41 -0.38 -18.37
C VAL A 53 8.50 -1.14 -19.16
N GLY A 54 8.39 -2.46 -19.24
CA GLY A 54 9.33 -3.35 -19.93
C GLY A 54 9.43 -3.13 -21.44
N GLU A 55 8.40 -2.58 -22.09
CA GLU A 55 8.42 -2.24 -23.53
C GLU A 55 9.57 -1.27 -23.89
N ASN A 56 10.07 -0.50 -22.92
CA ASN A 56 11.17 0.44 -23.11
C ASN A 56 12.57 -0.14 -22.79
N ASN A 57 12.67 -1.43 -22.45
CA ASN A 57 13.91 -2.11 -22.04
C ASN A 57 14.76 -1.30 -21.03
N PRO A 58 14.17 -0.83 -19.91
CA PRO A 58 14.90 -0.01 -18.96
C PRO A 58 16.01 -0.81 -18.27
N LYS A 59 17.19 -0.21 -18.13
CA LYS A 59 18.29 -0.80 -17.34
C LYS A 59 18.07 -0.66 -15.83
N TYR A 60 17.33 0.36 -15.42
CA TYR A 60 17.06 0.68 -14.03
C TYR A 60 15.60 1.11 -13.87
N ILE A 61 14.96 0.65 -12.78
CA ILE A 61 13.59 0.99 -12.43
C ILE A 61 13.61 1.51 -10.98
N LEU A 62 12.90 2.63 -10.73
CA LEU A 62 12.70 3.19 -9.40
C LEU A 62 11.21 3.13 -9.05
N ASP A 63 10.88 2.41 -7.98
CA ASP A 63 9.52 2.38 -7.41
C ASP A 63 9.41 3.41 -6.28
N VAL A 64 8.68 4.49 -6.52
CA VAL A 64 8.56 5.62 -5.59
C VAL A 64 7.35 5.42 -4.69
N ALA A 65 7.53 5.64 -3.39
CA ALA A 65 6.48 5.40 -2.38
C ALA A 65 5.94 3.95 -2.42
N THR A 66 6.84 2.99 -2.67
CA THR A 66 6.56 1.57 -2.92
C THR A 66 5.79 0.84 -1.81
N GLY A 67 5.72 1.41 -0.60
CA GLY A 67 5.10 0.76 0.55
C GLY A 67 5.79 -0.56 0.85
N THR A 68 5.06 -1.67 0.73
CA THR A 68 5.54 -3.02 1.00
C THR A 68 6.34 -3.66 -0.14
N GLY A 69 6.52 -2.97 -1.27
CA GLY A 69 7.43 -3.42 -2.32
C GLY A 69 6.79 -4.30 -3.40
N ASP A 70 5.47 -4.56 -3.33
CA ASP A 70 4.78 -5.52 -4.20
C ASP A 70 5.01 -5.31 -5.69
N LEU A 71 5.05 -4.05 -6.15
CA LEU A 71 5.29 -3.75 -7.57
C LEU A 71 6.75 -3.98 -7.96
N ALA A 72 7.70 -3.56 -7.12
CA ALA A 72 9.13 -3.83 -7.32
C ALA A 72 9.44 -5.33 -7.36
N PHE A 73 8.81 -6.15 -6.51
CA PHE A 73 8.98 -7.60 -6.54
C PHE A 73 8.45 -8.24 -7.82
N VAL A 74 7.37 -7.71 -8.40
CA VAL A 74 6.89 -8.14 -9.72
C VAL A 74 7.87 -7.71 -10.82
N ALA A 75 8.41 -6.49 -10.74
CA ALA A 75 9.39 -5.95 -11.69
C ALA A 75 10.67 -6.79 -11.75
N GLN A 76 11.17 -7.24 -10.59
CA GLN A 76 12.39 -8.04 -10.49
C GLN A 76 12.28 -9.42 -11.16
N LYS A 77 11.07 -10.01 -11.18
CA LYS A 77 10.83 -11.35 -11.73
C LYS A 77 10.60 -11.35 -13.25
N SER A 78 10.50 -10.17 -13.86
CA SER A 78 10.11 -9.99 -15.26
C SER A 78 11.31 -9.84 -16.19
#